data_AF-A0A5J4STV3-F1
#
_entry.id   AF-A0A5J4STV3-F1
#
_cell.length_a   1.000
_cell.length_b   1.000
_cell.length_c   1.000
_cell.angle_alpha   90.00
_cell.angle_beta   90.00
_cell.angle_gamma   90.00
#
_symmetry.space_group_name_H-M   'P 1'
#
loop_
_entity.id
_entity.type
_entity.pdbx_description
1 polymer ?
#
loop_
_entity_poly.entity_id
_entity_poly.type
_entity_poly.pdbx_seq_one_letter_code
_entity_poly.pdbx_strand_id
1 'polypeptide(L)' 'MKAKKHFTGLSDAQVIESRRIYGENILTPPKKEPLWKLFLEKFEDPIIRILLIAAFLSLGIAIVN' A
#
# COMPACT_ATOMS: atom_id res chain seq x y z
N MET A 1 25.15 -47.84 -17.87
CA MET A 1 25.11 -46.38 -18.10
C MET A 1 23.65 -45.96 -18.29
N LYS A 2 23.04 -45.23 -17.34
CA LYS A 2 21.63 -44.80 -17.48
C LYS A 2 21.55 -43.61 -18.45
N ALA A 3 20.75 -43.75 -19.51
CA ALA A 3 20.50 -42.69 -20.47
C ALA A 3 19.88 -41.47 -19.75
N LYS A 4 20.49 -40.30 -19.90
CA LYS A 4 19.90 -39.02 -19.45
C LYS A 4 18.64 -38.77 -20.27
N LYS A 5 17.46 -38.87 -19.63
CA LYS A 5 16.20 -38.41 -20.23
C LYS A 5 16.27 -36.89 -20.38
N HIS A 6 16.25 -36.41 -21.63
CA HIS A 6 16.07 -35.00 -21.92
C HIS A 6 14.56 -34.69 -21.85
N PHE A 7 14.16 -33.86 -20.91
CA PHE A 7 12.80 -33.34 -20.87
C PHE A 7 12.73 -32.07 -21.71
N THR A 8 11.79 -32.01 -22.64
CA THR A 8 11.40 -30.78 -23.32
C THR A 8 10.45 -30.01 -22.41
N GLY A 9 10.69 -28.70 -22.27
CA GLY A 9 9.86 -27.83 -21.45
C GLY A 9 8.48 -27.59 -22.06
N LEU A 10 7.73 -26.66 -21.45
CA LEU A 10 6.43 -26.25 -21.95
C LEU A 10 6.56 -25.51 -23.29
N SER A 11 5.57 -25.69 -24.16
CA SER A 11 5.44 -24.88 -25.37
C SER A 11 4.88 -23.49 -25.03
N ASP A 12 5.05 -22.52 -25.93
CA ASP A 12 4.54 -21.16 -25.74
C ASP A 12 3.03 -21.12 -25.49
N ALA A 13 2.26 -21.99 -26.17
CA ALA A 13 0.82 -22.12 -25.96
C ALA A 13 0.49 -22.60 -24.53
N GLN A 14 1.24 -23.56 -24.00
CA GLN A 14 1.07 -24.06 -22.63
C GLN A 14 1.46 -23.00 -21.60
N VAL A 15 2.47 -22.18 -21.89
CA VAL A 15 2.87 -21.06 -21.04
C VAL A 15 1.77 -19.99 -21.01
N ILE A 16 1.18 -19.65 -22.15
CA ILE A 16 0.07 -18.68 -22.23
C ILE A 16 -1.15 -19.17 -21.45
N GLU A 17 -1.55 -20.44 -21.63
CA GLU A 17 -2.69 -21.00 -20.91
C GLU A 17 -2.43 -21.09 -19.40
N SER A 18 -1.21 -21.45 -19.00
CA SER A 18 -0.80 -21.44 -17.60
C SER A 18 -0.91 -20.05 -16.98
N ARG A 19 -0.43 -19.00 -17.66
CA ARG A 19 -0.58 -17.60 -17.20
C ARG A 19 -2.03 -17.15 -17.15
N ARG A 20 -2.89 -17.66 -18.03
CA ARG A 20 -4.34 -17.37 -18.02
C ARG A 20 -5.03 -17.97 -16.78
N ILE A 21 -4.64 -19.18 -16.38
CA ILE A 21 -5.26 -19.89 -15.24
C ILE A 21 -4.67 -19.46 -13.91
N TYR A 22 -3.35 -19.35 -13.81
CA TYR A 22 -2.62 -19.14 -12.56
C TYR A 22 -2.16 -17.70 -12.35
N GLY A 23 -2.30 -16.84 -13.36
CA GLY A 23 -1.77 -15.50 -13.35
C GLY A 23 -0.26 -15.46 -13.59
N GLU A 24 0.30 -14.25 -13.51
CA GLU A 24 1.74 -14.06 -13.57
C GLU A 24 2.36 -14.33 -12.20
N ASN A 25 3.59 -14.85 -12.20
CA ASN A 25 4.35 -15.05 -10.97
C ASN A 25 4.97 -13.73 -10.47
N ILE A 26 4.10 -12.76 -10.15
CA ILE A 26 4.48 -11.44 -9.64
C ILE A 26 3.76 -11.23 -8.32
N LEU A 27 4.52 -10.85 -7.29
CA LEU A 27 3.94 -10.46 -6.00
C LEU A 27 3.15 -9.18 -6.17
N THR A 28 1.85 -9.22 -5.84
CA THR A 28 0.99 -8.04 -5.87
C THR A 28 1.57 -6.93 -4.99
N PRO A 29 1.90 -5.76 -5.54
CA PRO A 29 2.47 -4.68 -4.75
C PRO A 29 1.45 -4.17 -3.72
N PRO A 30 1.90 -3.72 -2.54
CA PRO A 30 1.00 -3.16 -1.55
C PRO A 30 0.33 -1.90 -2.10
N LYS A 31 -0.94 -1.70 -1.73
CA LYS A 31 -1.66 -0.46 -2.06
C LYS A 31 -0.97 0.71 -1.37
N LYS A 32 -0.57 1.72 -2.15
CA LYS A 32 -0.04 2.97 -1.59
C LYS A 32 -1.18 3.79 -1.03
N GLU A 33 -1.01 4.28 0.20
CA GLU A 33 -1.94 5.26 0.74
C GLU A 33 -1.68 6.64 0.13
N PRO A 34 -2.73 7.42 -0.16
CA PRO A 34 -2.55 8.76 -0.70
C PRO A 34 -1.99 9.71 0.38
N LEU A 35 -1.19 10.70 -0.02
CA LEU A 35 -0.50 11.61 0.91
C LEU A 35 -1.43 12.38 1.84
N TRP A 36 -2.63 12.74 1.38
CA TRP A 36 -3.61 13.45 2.20
C TRP A 36 -4.10 12.59 3.37
N LYS A 37 -4.22 11.27 3.18
CA LYS A 37 -4.64 10.35 4.25
C LYS A 37 -3.56 10.26 5.33
N LEU A 38 -2.31 10.12 4.91
CA LEU A 38 -1.14 10.13 5.81
C LEU A 38 -0.99 11.45 6.57
N PHE A 39 -1.38 12.57 5.96
CA PHE A 39 -1.40 13.87 6.63
C PHE A 39 -2.49 13.94 7.71
N LEU A 40 -3.70 13.46 7.42
CA LEU A 40 -4.81 13.43 8.38
C LEU A 40 -4.53 12.51 9.57
N GLU A 41 -3.84 11.39 9.36
CA GLU A 41 -3.44 10.46 10.42
C GLU A 41 -2.58 11.14 11.50
N LYS A 42 -1.81 12.19 11.15
CA LYS A 42 -1.03 12.96 12.13
C LYS A 42 -1.90 13.67 13.16
N PHE A 43 -3.16 14.01 12.85
CA PHE A 43 -4.07 14.64 13.81
C PHE A 43 -4.56 13.70 14.91
N GLU A 44 -4.23 12.40 14.83
CA GLU A 44 -4.47 11.45 15.91
C GLU A 44 -3.43 11.55 17.04
N ASP A 45 -2.28 12.19 16.79
CA ASP A 45 -1.24 12.41 17.79
C ASP A 45 -1.77 13.27 18.97
N PRO A 46 -1.62 12.80 20.23
CA PRO A 46 -2.05 13.54 21.41
C PRO A 46 -1.48 14.97 21.49
N ILE A 47 -0.23 15.18 21.08
CA ILE A 47 0.42 16.50 21.10
C ILE A 47 -0.30 17.45 20.14
N ILE A 48 -0.58 17.00 18.91
CA ILE A 48 -1.28 17.82 17.91
C ILE A 48 -2.68 18.19 18.41
N ARG A 49 -3.39 17.25 19.06
CA ARG A 49 -4.71 17.52 19.65
C ARG A 49 -4.65 18.58 20.75
N ILE A 50 -3.66 18.50 21.65
CA ILE A 50 -3.47 19.52 22.70
C ILE A 50 -3.19 20.89 22.07
N LEU A 51 -2.33 20.95 21.05
CA LEU A 51 -2.01 22.19 20.34
C LEU A 51 -3.24 22.79 19.66
N LEU A 52 -4.10 21.96 19.05
CA LEU A 52 -5.36 22.43 18.46
C LEU A 52 -6.29 23.01 19.51
N ILE A 53 -6.47 22.34 20.65
CA ILE A 53 -7.30 22.87 21.75
C ILE A 53 -6.77 24.22 22.24
N ALA A 54 -5.45 24.33 22.45
CA ALA A 54 -4.82 25.58 22.85
C ALA A 54 -5.05 26.70 21.81
N ALA A 55 -4.91 26.39 20.52
CA ALA A 55 -5.17 27.33 19.43
C ALA A 55 -6.65 27.78 19.41
N PHE A 56 -7.60 26.86 19.60
CA PHE A 56 -9.02 27.18 19.68
C PHE A 56 -9.35 28.09 20.87
N LEU A 57 -8.78 27.80 22.05
CA LEU A 57 -8.96 28.66 23.23
C LEU A 57 -8.37 30.05 23.01
N SER A 58 -7.16 30.13 22.45
CA SER A 58 -6.49 31.39 22.13
C SER A 58 -7.30 32.22 21.14
N LEU A 59 -7.79 31.60 20.06
CA LEU A 59 -8.63 32.26 19.08
C LEU A 59 -9.97 32.71 19.69
N GLY A 60 -10.57 31.89 20.54
CA GLY A 60 -11.81 32.23 21.25
C GLY A 60 -11.67 33.47 22.11
N ILE A 61 -10.58 33.57 22.89
CA ILE A 61 -10.27 34.76 23.69
C ILE A 61 -10.09 35.99 22.79
N ALA A 62 -9.34 35.85 21.69
CA ALA A 62 -9.07 36.94 20.76
C ALA A 62 -10.32 37.45 20.01
N ILE A 63 -11.35 36.62 19.84
CA ILE A 63 -12.63 37.03 19.23
C ILE A 63 -13.57 37.67 20.25
N VAL A 64 -13.54 37.20 21.50
CA VAL A 64 -14.42 37.70 22.58
C VAL A 64 -13.94 39.06 23.13
N ASN A 65 -12.64 39.30 23.12
CA ASN A 65 -12.02 40.56 23.58
C ASN A 65 -11.70 41.50 22.42
#